data_AF-A0A3B0XKN6-F1
#
_entry.id   AF-A0A3B0XKN6-F1
#
_cell.length_a   1.000
_cell.length_b   1.000
_cell.length_c   1.000
_cell.angle_alpha   90.00
_cell.angle_beta   90.00
_cell.angle_gamma   90.00
#
_symmetry.space_group_name_H-M   'P 1'
#
loop_
_entity.id
_entity.type
_entity.pdbx_description
1 polymer ?
#
loop_
_entity_poly.entity_id
_entity_poly.type
_entity_poly.pdbx_seq_one_letter_code
_entity_poly.pdbx_strand_id
1 'polypeptide(L)'
;MAALAIIVICSYAVSANQARIAEMAVPVMLGVVVVNIPGYLVGWYLARLYGFTHLYRITRMIELGMQNAGMGVALALKHFPPESALPGALFAVWCILTAATASSWLRRNRASKLAGDQA
;
A
#
# COMPACT_ATOMS: atom_id res chain seq x y z
N MET A 1 9.71 -13.20 -9.70
CA MET A 1 9.99 -13.93 -8.44
C MET A 1 9.29 -13.32 -7.22
N ALA A 2 9.45 -12.03 -6.91
CA ALA A 2 8.83 -11.41 -5.72
C ALA A 2 7.29 -11.49 -5.70
N ALA A 3 6.62 -11.20 -6.82
CA ALA A 3 5.16 -11.31 -6.91
C ALA A 3 4.66 -12.75 -6.68
N LEU A 4 5.36 -13.75 -7.23
CA LEU A 4 5.05 -15.18 -6.99
C LEU A 4 5.21 -15.54 -5.51
N ALA A 5 6.28 -15.08 -4.85
CA ALA A 5 6.47 -15.31 -3.42
C ALA A 5 5.34 -14.70 -2.57
N ILE A 6 4.92 -13.47 -2.88
CA ILE A 6 3.79 -12.81 -2.21
C ILE A 6 2.50 -13.61 -2.45
N ILE A 7 2.23 -14.02 -3.70
CA ILE A 7 1.04 -14.82 -4.04
C ILE A 7 1.01 -16.15 -3.26
N VAL A 8 2.15 -16.84 -3.14
CA VAL A 8 2.26 -18.10 -2.39
C VAL A 8 1.99 -17.86 -0.90
N ILE A 9 2.59 -16.82 -0.31
CA ILE A 9 2.40 -16.52 1.11
C ILE A 9 0.95 -16.08 1.39
N CYS A 10 0.36 -15.26 0.52
CA CYS A 10 -1.05 -14.87 0.62
C CYS A 10 -1.97 -16.09 0.52
N SER A 11 -1.73 -16.98 -0.44
CA SER A 11 -2.52 -18.20 -0.64
C SER A 11 -2.43 -19.15 0.56
N TYR A 12 -1.24 -19.34 1.12
CA TYR A 12 -1.04 -20.13 2.34
C TYR A 12 -1.80 -19.53 3.52
N ALA A 13 -1.64 -18.22 3.77
CA ALA A 13 -2.31 -17.55 4.88
C ALA A 13 -3.84 -17.63 4.75
N VAL A 14 -4.36 -17.49 3.52
CA VAL A 14 -5.79 -17.63 3.22
C VAL A 14 -6.28 -19.05 3.48
N SER A 15 -5.56 -20.06 2.99
CA SER A 15 -5.89 -21.48 3.19
C SER A 15 -5.91 -21.86 4.68
N ALA A 16 -4.88 -21.47 5.42
CA ALA A 16 -4.76 -21.75 6.86
C ALA A 16 -5.85 -21.08 7.71
N ASN A 17 -6.54 -20.06 7.18
CA ASN A 17 -7.53 -19.25 7.90
C ASN A 17 -8.93 -19.29 7.30
N GLN A 18 -9.22 -20.19 6.36
CA GLN A 18 -10.46 -20.17 5.56
C GLN A 18 -11.74 -20.01 6.40
N ALA A 19 -11.85 -20.74 7.53
CA ALA A 19 -13.00 -20.68 8.41
C ALA A 19 -13.21 -19.31 9.10
N ARG A 20 -12.13 -18.54 9.29
CA ARG A 20 -12.13 -17.25 10.00
C ARG A 20 -12.09 -16.05 9.06
N ILE A 21 -11.78 -16.25 7.78
CA ILE A 21 -11.72 -15.17 6.79
C ILE A 21 -13.07 -14.50 6.59
N ALA A 22 -14.17 -15.26 6.64
CA ALA A 22 -15.51 -14.68 6.52
C ALA A 22 -15.79 -13.62 7.60
N GLU A 23 -15.27 -13.82 8.82
CA GLU A 23 -15.41 -12.88 9.93
C GLU A 23 -14.31 -11.80 9.95
N MET A 24 -13.08 -12.17 9.59
CA MET A 24 -11.90 -11.32 9.77
C MET A 24 -11.56 -10.49 8.52
N ALA A 25 -12.12 -10.79 7.35
CA ALA A 25 -11.80 -10.08 6.10
C ALA A 25 -12.13 -8.58 6.19
N VAL A 26 -13.30 -8.23 6.71
CA VAL A 26 -13.74 -6.83 6.84
C VAL A 26 -12.85 -6.03 7.79
N PRO A 27 -12.63 -6.44 9.06
CA PRO A 27 -11.79 -5.67 9.97
C PRO A 27 -10.33 -5.60 9.51
N VAL A 28 -9.80 -6.67 8.92
CA VAL A 28 -8.42 -6.67 8.39
C VAL A 28 -8.29 -5.72 7.19
N MET A 29 -9.24 -5.75 6.25
CA MET A 29 -9.23 -4.81 5.12
C MET A 29 -9.38 -3.36 5.59
N LEU A 30 -10.25 -3.08 6.56
CA LEU A 30 -10.34 -1.75 7.16
C LEU A 30 -9.00 -1.31 7.75
N GLY A 31 -8.33 -2.19 8.50
CA GLY A 31 -6.99 -1.91 9.04
C GLY A 31 -5.96 -1.60 7.95
N VAL A 32 -5.95 -2.38 6.87
CA VAL A 32 -5.06 -2.16 5.72
C VAL A 32 -5.30 -0.80 5.08
N VAL A 33 -6.56 -0.44 4.84
CA VAL A 33 -6.95 0.85 4.24
C VAL A 33 -6.57 2.02 5.15
N VAL A 34 -6.80 1.89 6.46
CA VAL A 34 -6.50 2.91 7.48
C VAL A 34 -5.00 3.13 7.65
N VAL A 35 -4.14 2.16 7.36
CA VAL A 35 -2.69 2.39 7.38
C VAL A 35 -2.21 2.96 6.04
N ASN A 36 -2.75 2.49 4.93
CA ASN A 36 -2.28 2.85 3.60
C ASN A 36 -2.68 4.26 3.15
N ILE A 37 -3.97 4.61 3.25
CA ILE A 37 -4.47 5.92 2.76
C ILE A 37 -3.85 7.08 3.57
N PRO A 38 -3.86 7.06 4.91
CA PRO A 38 -3.18 8.07 5.71
C PRO A 38 -1.67 8.10 5.46
N GLY A 39 -1.02 6.98 5.13
CA GLY A 39 0.40 6.95 4.74
C GLY A 39 0.70 7.91 3.59
N TYR A 40 -0.13 7.91 2.53
CA TYR A 40 0.01 8.87 1.44
C TYR A 40 -0.24 10.32 1.91
N LEU A 41 -1.33 10.56 2.66
CA LEU A 41 -1.69 11.90 3.13
C LEU A 41 -0.62 12.52 4.04
N VAL A 42 -0.11 11.74 5.00
CA VAL A 42 0.94 12.13 5.93
C VAL A 42 2.24 12.36 5.18
N GLY A 43 2.62 11.48 4.24
CA GLY A 43 3.82 11.68 3.42
C GLY A 43 3.78 12.99 2.62
N TRP A 44 2.63 13.31 2.03
CA TRP A 44 2.43 14.58 1.33
C TRP A 44 2.48 15.78 2.29
N TYR A 45 1.73 15.72 3.39
CA TYR A 45 1.58 16.86 4.31
C TYR A 45 2.88 17.15 5.05
N LEU A 46 3.58 16.12 5.53
CA LEU A 46 4.91 16.29 6.13
C LEU A 46 5.87 16.92 5.12
N ALA A 47 5.92 16.41 3.88
CA ALA A 47 6.80 16.98 2.89
C ALA A 47 6.44 18.44 2.52
N ARG A 48 5.14 18.79 2.62
CA ARG A 48 4.66 20.17 2.50
C ARG A 48 5.10 21.04 3.67
N LEU A 49 5.00 20.55 4.89
CA LEU A 49 5.36 21.26 6.12
C LEU A 49 6.86 21.62 6.13
N TYR A 50 7.71 20.71 5.64
CA TYR A 50 9.16 20.94 5.51
C TYR A 50 9.57 21.74 4.26
N GLY A 51 8.61 22.27 3.49
CA GLY A 51 8.93 23.17 2.37
C GLY A 51 9.55 22.50 1.14
N PHE A 52 9.48 21.17 1.00
CA PHE A 52 10.10 20.49 -0.14
C PHE A 52 9.47 20.85 -1.51
N THR A 53 10.18 20.59 -2.60
CA THR A 53 9.68 20.79 -3.96
C THR A 53 8.51 19.85 -4.28
N HIS A 54 7.69 20.19 -5.27
CA HIS A 54 6.52 19.39 -5.66
C HIS A 54 6.89 17.94 -5.98
N LEU A 55 7.98 17.70 -6.72
CA LEU A 55 8.43 16.36 -7.07
C LEU A 55 8.80 15.56 -5.81
N TYR A 56 9.50 16.19 -4.87
CA TYR A 56 9.92 15.53 -3.64
C TYR A 56 8.74 15.24 -2.70
N ARG A 57 7.69 16.07 -2.71
CA ARG A 57 6.43 15.79 -2.01
C ARG A 57 5.72 14.57 -2.55
N ILE A 58 5.68 14.41 -3.88
CA ILE A 58 5.15 13.21 -4.53
C ILE A 58 5.97 11.98 -4.10
N THR A 59 7.30 12.08 -4.16
CA THR A 59 8.17 10.98 -3.76
C THR A 59 7.90 10.56 -2.32
N ARG A 60 7.86 11.49 -1.37
CA ARG A 60 7.57 11.17 0.03
C ARG A 60 6.16 10.63 0.28
N MET A 61 5.17 11.14 -0.44
CA MET A 61 3.81 10.59 -0.43
C MET A 61 3.82 9.11 -0.83
N ILE A 62 4.52 8.77 -1.91
CA ILE A 62 4.61 7.39 -2.40
C ILE A 62 5.42 6.52 -1.42
N GLU A 63 6.57 6.97 -0.94
CA GLU A 63 7.42 6.20 0.00
C GLU A 63 6.70 5.85 1.31
N LEU A 64 5.92 6.78 1.89
CA LEU A 64 5.19 6.51 3.13
C LEU A 64 3.93 5.66 2.92
N GLY A 65 3.27 5.80 1.77
CA GLY A 65 2.11 4.97 1.42
C GLY A 65 2.48 3.57 0.93
N MET A 66 3.61 3.44 0.23
CA MET A 66 4.16 2.20 -0.32
C MET A 66 5.22 1.57 0.56
N GLN A 67 4.78 0.98 1.66
CA GLN A 67 5.67 0.27 2.57
C GLN A 67 5.98 -1.15 2.05
N ASN A 68 7.12 -1.70 2.49
CA ASN A 68 7.51 -3.06 2.17
C ASN A 68 6.66 -4.07 2.96
N ALA A 69 5.56 -4.49 2.35
CA ALA A 69 4.65 -5.50 2.90
C ALA A 69 5.33 -6.86 3.14
N GLY A 70 6.31 -7.23 2.32
CA GLY A 70 7.01 -8.52 2.41
C GLY A 70 7.81 -8.67 3.70
N MET A 71 8.49 -7.60 4.15
CA MET A 71 9.16 -7.63 5.45
C MET A 71 8.18 -7.77 6.61
N GLY A 72 7.01 -7.10 6.55
CA GLY A 72 5.98 -7.23 7.57
C GLY A 72 5.48 -8.67 7.70
N VAL A 73 5.22 -9.32 6.57
CA VAL A 73 4.81 -10.73 6.52
C VAL A 73 5.90 -11.66 7.05
N ALA A 74 7.15 -11.47 6.65
CA ALA A 74 8.27 -12.29 7.12
C ALA A 74 8.47 -12.19 8.63
N LEU A 75 8.36 -10.98 9.20
CA LEU A 75 8.44 -10.76 10.64
C LEU A 75 7.25 -11.36 11.40
N ALA A 76 6.05 -11.25 10.83
CA ALA A 76 4.83 -11.84 11.39
C ALA A 76 4.96 -13.37 11.51
N LEU A 77 5.29 -14.04 10.41
CA LEU A 77 5.47 -15.51 10.41
C LEU A 77 6.60 -15.99 11.32
N LYS A 78 7.61 -15.16 11.57
CA LYS A 78 8.75 -15.53 12.43
C LYS A 78 8.45 -15.41 13.93
N HIS A 79 7.63 -14.45 14.34
CA HIS A 79 7.47 -14.12 15.77
C HIS A 79 6.04 -14.27 16.30
N PHE A 80 5.07 -14.45 15.41
CA PHE A 80 3.65 -14.48 15.77
C PHE A 80 2.95 -15.69 15.13
N PRO A 81 1.73 -16.01 15.60
CA PRO A 81 0.91 -17.05 14.99
C PRO A 81 0.71 -16.81 13.48
N PRO A 82 0.64 -17.85 12.63
CA PRO A 82 0.61 -17.72 11.17
C PRO A 82 -0.49 -16.79 10.64
N GLU A 83 -1.59 -16.67 11.38
CA GLU A 83 -2.74 -15.84 11.04
C GLU A 83 -2.40 -14.34 11.03
N SER A 84 -1.40 -13.92 11.81
CA SER A 84 -0.91 -12.53 11.86
C SER A 84 -0.25 -12.05 10.56
N ALA A 85 0.06 -12.95 9.63
CA ALA A 85 0.59 -12.61 8.32
C ALA A 85 -0.50 -12.11 7.34
N LEU A 86 -1.78 -12.39 7.62
CA LEU A 86 -2.91 -12.01 6.75
C LEU A 86 -2.98 -10.51 6.44
N PRO A 87 -2.86 -9.58 7.41
CA PRO A 87 -2.90 -8.15 7.13
C PRO A 87 -1.75 -7.70 6.21
N GLY A 88 -0.54 -8.22 6.42
CA GLY A 88 0.63 -7.89 5.58
C GLY A 88 0.48 -8.41 4.15
N ALA A 89 -0.08 -9.62 3.99
CA ALA A 89 -0.40 -10.21 2.70
C ALA A 89 -1.44 -9.37 1.93
N LEU A 90 -2.55 -9.01 2.57
CA LEU A 90 -3.59 -8.18 1.96
C LEU A 90 -3.10 -6.75 1.68
N PHE A 91 -2.27 -6.19 2.56
CA PHE A 91 -1.63 -4.89 2.34
C PHE A 91 -0.76 -4.90 1.07
N ALA A 92 -0.06 -5.98 0.77
CA ALA A 92 0.76 -6.08 -0.44
C ALA A 92 -0.08 -5.89 -1.71
N VAL A 93 -1.24 -6.54 -1.79
CA VAL A 93 -2.16 -6.41 -2.93
C VAL A 93 -2.77 -5.01 -2.97
N TRP A 94 -3.32 -4.55 -1.84
CA TRP A 94 -3.98 -3.25 -1.74
C TRP A 94 -3.05 -2.09 -2.12
N CYS A 95 -1.84 -2.08 -1.57
CA CYS A 95 -0.86 -1.03 -1.78
C CYS A 95 -0.41 -0.93 -3.24
N ILE A 96 -0.33 -2.04 -3.97
CA ILE A 96 -0.01 -2.03 -5.41
C ILE A 96 -1.14 -1.36 -6.20
N LEU A 97 -2.40 -1.68 -5.88
CA LEU A 97 -3.57 -1.08 -6.53
C LEU A 97 -3.66 0.42 -6.27
N THR A 98 -3.48 0.84 -5.02
CA THR A 98 -3.50 2.27 -4.66
C THR A 98 -2.33 3.03 -5.29
N ALA A 99 -1.13 2.45 -5.33
CA ALA A 99 0.04 3.05 -5.97
C ALA A 99 -0.15 3.21 -7.48
N ALA A 100 -0.67 2.19 -8.16
CA ALA A 100 -0.97 2.24 -9.59
C ALA A 100 -2.01 3.34 -9.89
N THR A 101 -3.05 3.44 -9.04
CA THR A 101 -4.11 4.44 -9.16
C THR A 101 -3.56 5.86 -8.93
N ALA A 102 -2.80 6.07 -7.86
CA ALA A 102 -2.16 7.34 -7.54
C ALA A 102 -1.19 7.79 -8.65
N SER A 103 -0.38 6.87 -9.17
CA SER A 103 0.56 7.14 -10.27
C SER A 103 -0.17 7.48 -11.58
N SER A 104 -1.28 6.79 -11.86
CA SER A 104 -2.13 7.07 -13.03
C SER A 104 -2.78 8.45 -12.94
N TRP A 105 -3.34 8.79 -11.78
CA TRP A 105 -3.93 10.11 -11.53
C TRP A 105 -2.90 11.23 -11.68
N LEU A 106 -1.71 11.06 -11.10
CA LEU A 106 -0.65 12.06 -11.18
C LEU A 106 -0.16 12.28 -12.62
N ARG A 107 -0.06 11.21 -13.41
CA ARG A 107 0.25 11.29 -14.86
C ARG A 107 -0.80 12.08 -15.63
N ARG A 108 -2.09 11.85 -15.38
CA ARG A 108 -3.20 12.58 -16.03
C ARG A 108 -3.19 14.06 -15.69
N ASN A 109 -2.91 14.41 -14.44
CA ASN A 109 -2.82 15.81 -14.00
C ASN A 109 -1.63 16.55 -14.62
N ARG A 110 -0.51 15.85 -14.81
CA ARG A 110 0.65 16.42 -15.52
C ARG A 110 0.32 16.65 -16.99
N ALA A 111 -0.30 15.67 -17.66
CA ALA A 111 -0.67 15.79 -19.08
C ALA A 111 -1.66 16.92 -19.36
N SER A 112 -2.71 17.06 -18.52
CA SER A 112 -3.68 18.15 -18.63
C SER A 112 -3.05 19.53 -18.42
N LYS A 113 -2.10 19.66 -17.48
CA LYS A 113 -1.39 20.93 -17.27
C LYS A 113 -0.54 21.34 -18.48
N LEU A 114 0.14 20.39 -19.14
CA LEU A 114 0.90 20.68 -20.36
C LEU A 114 0.00 21.06 -21.55
N ALA A 115 -1.18 20.45 -21.67
CA ALA A 115 -2.12 20.76 -22.75
C ALA A 115 -2.76 22.15 -22.58
N GLY A 116 -3.00 22.58 -21.32
CA GLY A 116 -3.53 23.91 -21.01
C GLY A 116 -2.52 25.05 -21.20
N ASP A 117 -1.23 24.82 -20.97
CA ASP A 117 -0.17 25.83 -21.23
C ASP A 117 0.11 26.04 -22.73
N GLN A 118 -0.43 25.17 -23.61
CA GLN A 118 -0.26 25.23 -25.07
C GLN A 118 -1.46 25.81 -25.83
N ALA A 119 -2.54 26.17 -25.14
CA ALA A 119 -3.77 26.75 -25.68
C ALA A 119 -3.86 28.25 -25.37
#